data_AF-A0A653T4S4-F1
#
_entry.id   AF-A0A653T4S4-F1
#
_cell.length_a   1.000
_cell.length_b   1.000
_cell.length_c   1.000
_cell.angle_alpha   90.00
_cell.angle_beta   90.00
_cell.angle_gamma   90.00
#
_symmetry.space_group_name_H-M   'P 1'
#
loop_
_entity.id
_entity.type
_entity.pdbx_description
1 polymer ?
#
loop_
_entity_poly.entity_id
_entity_poly.type
_entity_poly.pdbx_seq_one_letter_code
_entity_poly.pdbx_strand_id
1 'polypeptide(L)'
;MHPSWQYKYIELLNKIFENFNGCHIIIASHSHFIVSDLPSENSSVVILRYKDGIVDSELFDEATYGWPAEDILLNVFNLPTSRNYFVAQIVTEALELLGKKEKKTEKFKRLKTELGDIQIHLKDEDPLKLIITSILNA
;
A
#
# COMPACT_ATOMS: atom_id res chain seq x y z
N MET A 1 -13.46 -9.20 -9.23
CA MET A 1 -13.30 -8.25 -10.36
C MET A 1 -11.84 -8.28 -10.80
N HIS A 2 -11.57 -8.60 -12.07
CA HIS A 2 -10.19 -8.62 -12.58
C HIS A 2 -9.60 -7.18 -12.58
N PRO A 3 -8.30 -6.96 -12.29
CA PRO A 3 -7.71 -5.61 -12.21
C PRO A 3 -7.96 -4.75 -13.45
N SER A 4 -7.96 -5.39 -14.62
CA SER A 4 -8.23 -4.71 -15.90
C SER A 4 -9.63 -4.05 -15.98
N TRP A 5 -10.57 -4.48 -15.14
CA TRP A 5 -11.89 -3.89 -15.06
C TRP A 5 -11.96 -2.81 -13.98
N GLN A 6 -11.19 -2.98 -12.91
CA GLN A 6 -11.18 -2.03 -11.80
C GLN A 6 -10.61 -0.68 -12.22
N TYR A 7 -9.55 -0.65 -13.06
CA TYR A 7 -8.95 0.61 -13.53
C TYR A 7 -9.81 1.40 -14.54
N LYS A 8 -10.89 0.80 -15.06
CA LYS A 8 -11.84 1.45 -15.99
C LYS A 8 -13.19 1.71 -15.33
N TYR A 9 -13.34 1.36 -14.06
CA TYR A 9 -14.65 1.25 -13.45
C TYR A 9 -15.34 2.61 -13.34
N ILE A 10 -14.62 3.64 -12.89
CA ILE A 10 -15.18 4.98 -12.72
C ILE A 10 -15.44 5.63 -14.08
N GLU A 11 -14.52 5.48 -15.04
CA GLU A 11 -14.74 5.91 -16.42
C GLU A 11 -16.04 5.33 -17.03
N LEU A 12 -16.25 4.02 -16.91
CA LEU A 12 -17.44 3.35 -17.44
C LEU A 12 -18.71 3.78 -16.69
N LEU A 13 -18.62 3.96 -15.38
CA LEU A 13 -19.73 4.42 -14.57
C LEU A 13 -20.16 5.83 -15.00
N ASN A 14 -19.22 6.74 -15.19
CA ASN A 14 -19.49 8.09 -15.70
C ASN A 14 -20.18 8.06 -17.07
N LYS A 15 -19.73 7.19 -17.99
CA LYS A 15 -20.36 7.02 -19.32
C LYS A 15 -21.81 6.52 -19.24
N ILE A 16 -22.10 5.57 -18.35
CA ILE A 16 -23.46 5.05 -18.19
C ILE A 16 -24.40 6.13 -17.63
N PHE A 17 -23.90 6.97 -16.73
CA PHE A 17 -24.67 7.98 -16.04
C PHE A 17 -24.64 9.37 -16.69
N GLU A 18 -23.95 9.55 -17.82
CA GLU A 18 -23.76 10.86 -18.48
C GLU A 18 -25.09 11.56 -18.83
N ASN A 19 -26.15 10.80 -19.08
CA ASN A 19 -27.48 11.29 -19.44
C ASN A 19 -28.46 11.35 -18.26
N PHE A 20 -28.02 11.04 -17.04
CA PHE A 20 -28.83 11.04 -15.83
C PHE A 20 -28.41 12.18 -14.91
N ASN A 21 -29.36 13.03 -14.52
CA ASN A 21 -29.11 14.17 -13.63
C ASN A 21 -29.68 13.92 -12.24
N GLY A 22 -29.07 14.53 -11.22
CA GLY A 22 -29.54 14.42 -9.82
C GLY A 22 -29.25 13.08 -9.16
N CYS A 23 -28.33 12.29 -9.70
CA CYS A 23 -27.86 11.04 -9.10
C CYS A 23 -26.62 11.28 -8.24
N HIS A 24 -26.56 10.61 -7.09
CA HIS A 24 -25.35 10.50 -6.28
C HIS A 24 -24.99 9.01 -6.20
N ILE A 25 -23.74 8.67 -6.50
CA ILE A 25 -23.26 7.29 -6.46
C ILE A 25 -22.32 7.12 -5.28
N ILE A 26 -22.62 6.14 -4.42
CA ILE A 26 -21.79 5.81 -3.25
C ILE A 26 -21.11 4.46 -3.52
N ILE A 27 -19.79 4.43 -3.43
CA ILE A 27 -18.97 3.24 -3.67
C ILE A 27 -18.17 2.92 -2.42
N ALA A 28 -18.37 1.73 -1.86
CA ALA A 28 -17.52 1.19 -0.80
C ALA A 28 -16.52 0.20 -1.40
N SER A 29 -15.23 0.48 -1.30
CA SER A 29 -14.19 -0.29 -2.00
C SER A 29 -12.86 -0.32 -1.25
N HIS A 30 -12.13 -1.43 -1.37
CA HIS A 30 -10.73 -1.57 -0.98
C HIS A 30 -9.77 -1.55 -2.19
N SER A 31 -10.28 -1.18 -3.37
CA SER A 31 -9.48 -1.14 -4.60
C SER A 31 -8.78 0.21 -4.76
N HIS A 32 -7.46 0.21 -4.73
CA HIS A 32 -6.67 1.40 -5.04
C HIS A 32 -6.90 1.89 -6.48
N PHE A 33 -7.22 0.98 -7.42
CA PHE A 33 -7.53 1.35 -8.80
C PHE A 33 -8.78 2.23 -8.92
N ILE A 34 -9.80 1.97 -8.10
CA ILE A 34 -11.02 2.78 -8.09
C ILE A 34 -10.70 4.17 -7.54
N VAL A 35 -9.96 4.24 -6.43
CA VAL A 35 -9.62 5.53 -5.81
C VAL A 35 -8.73 6.37 -6.72
N SER A 36 -7.79 5.76 -7.45
CA SER A 36 -6.92 6.46 -8.40
C SER A 36 -7.62 6.98 -9.66
N ASP A 37 -8.85 6.53 -9.95
CA ASP A 37 -9.63 6.88 -11.15
C ASP A 37 -10.77 7.86 -10.84
N LEU A 38 -10.79 8.48 -9.66
CA LEU A 38 -11.84 9.43 -9.24
C LEU A 38 -11.60 10.83 -9.81
N PRO A 39 -12.50 11.41 -10.63
CA PRO A 39 -12.35 12.76 -11.14
C PRO A 39 -12.41 13.81 -10.02
N SER A 40 -11.47 14.77 -10.05
CA SER A 40 -11.33 15.79 -9.00
C SER A 40 -12.51 16.73 -8.84
N GLU A 41 -13.30 16.95 -9.89
CA GLU A 41 -14.36 17.96 -9.90
C GLU A 41 -15.68 17.50 -9.28
N ASN A 42 -15.90 16.18 -9.20
CA ASN A 42 -17.21 15.62 -8.82
C ASN A 42 -17.12 14.38 -7.91
N SER A 43 -15.94 14.10 -7.35
CA SER A 43 -15.73 12.95 -6.48
C SER A 43 -15.14 13.38 -5.14
N SER A 44 -15.47 12.63 -4.09
CA SER A 44 -14.91 12.79 -2.75
C SER A 44 -14.55 11.43 -2.18
N VAL A 45 -13.45 11.34 -1.43
CA VAL A 45 -13.01 10.12 -0.76
C VAL A 45 -13.29 10.25 0.73
N VAL A 46 -14.05 9.30 1.28
CA VAL A 46 -14.26 9.17 2.72
C VAL A 46 -13.56 7.91 3.20
N ILE A 47 -12.60 8.08 4.11
CA ILE A 47 -11.84 6.98 4.70
C ILE A 47 -12.58 6.54 5.97
N LEU A 48 -12.84 5.24 6.06
CA LEU A 48 -13.40 4.62 7.26
C LEU A 48 -12.29 3.85 7.99
N ARG A 49 -12.12 4.12 9.28
CA ARG A 49 -11.12 3.46 10.12
C ARG A 49 -11.81 2.77 11.28
N TYR A 50 -11.43 1.52 11.55
CA TYR A 50 -11.89 0.79 12.72
C TYR A 50 -10.78 0.68 13.73
N LYS A 51 -11.01 1.16 14.97
CA LYS A 51 -10.06 1.06 16.08
C LYS A 51 -10.82 0.89 17.39
N ASP A 52 -10.43 -0.11 18.18
CA ASP A 52 -10.95 -0.36 19.54
C ASP A 52 -12.49 -0.45 19.63
N GLY A 53 -13.14 -1.02 18.62
CA GLY A 53 -14.61 -1.15 18.57
C GLY A 53 -15.35 0.05 17.98
N ILE A 54 -14.65 1.11 17.60
CA ILE A 54 -15.21 2.36 17.07
C ILE A 54 -14.84 2.49 15.59
N VAL A 55 -15.82 2.88 14.78
CA VAL A 55 -15.59 3.30 13.39
C VAL A 55 -15.54 4.82 13.36
N ASP A 56 -14.41 5.35 12.90
CA ASP A 56 -14.21 6.76 12.63
C ASP A 56 -14.23 7.02 11.12
N SER A 57 -14.62 8.23 10.72
CA SER A 57 -14.71 8.63 9.31
C SER A 57 -14.02 9.96 9.07
N GLU A 58 -13.20 10.01 8.02
CA GLU A 58 -12.40 11.16 7.64
C GLU A 58 -12.65 11.50 6.17
N LEU A 59 -12.95 12.76 5.86
CA LEU A 59 -12.96 13.25 4.48
C LEU A 59 -11.51 13.48 4.04
N PHE A 60 -11.11 12.85 2.96
CA PHE A 60 -9.78 13.03 2.38
C PHE A 60 -9.80 14.25 1.44
N ASP A 61 -8.98 15.25 1.74
CA ASP A 61 -9.04 16.60 1.13
C ASP A 61 -8.17 16.75 -0.14
N GLU A 62 -7.69 15.65 -0.71
CA GLU A 62 -6.86 15.65 -1.91
C GLU A 62 -7.51 14.90 -3.07
N ALA A 63 -7.30 15.41 -4.29
CA ALA A 63 -7.71 14.73 -5.50
C ALA A 63 -6.76 13.58 -5.81
N THR A 64 -7.31 12.36 -5.87
CA THR A 64 -6.55 11.11 -6.05
C THR A 64 -6.36 10.69 -7.50
N TYR A 65 -6.91 11.45 -8.46
CA TYR A 65 -6.86 11.10 -9.88
C TYR A 65 -5.42 10.94 -10.37
N GLY A 66 -5.11 9.77 -10.94
CA GLY A 66 -3.79 9.47 -11.51
C GLY A 66 -2.68 9.23 -10.49
N TRP A 67 -2.98 9.16 -9.18
CA TRP A 67 -1.97 8.83 -8.18
C TRP A 67 -1.40 7.41 -8.38
N PRO A 68 -0.11 7.20 -8.10
CA PRO A 68 0.48 5.88 -7.99
C PRO A 68 -0.28 4.99 -7.00
N ALA A 69 -0.32 3.68 -7.27
CA ALA A 69 -0.96 2.73 -6.38
C ALA A 69 -0.33 2.76 -4.99
N GLU A 70 0.99 2.93 -4.92
CA GLU A 70 1.75 3.04 -3.67
C GLU A 70 1.31 4.25 -2.83
N ASP A 71 1.05 5.40 -3.45
CA ASP A 71 0.61 6.62 -2.75
C ASP A 71 -0.81 6.45 -2.20
N ILE A 72 -1.71 5.81 -2.95
CA ILE A 72 -3.06 5.48 -2.47
C ILE A 72 -3.00 4.48 -1.31
N LEU A 73 -2.17 3.44 -1.44
CA LEU A 73 -1.98 2.44 -0.39
C LEU A 73 -1.47 3.11 0.89
N LEU A 74 -0.49 4.01 0.79
CA LEU A 74 0.07 4.71 1.94
C LEU A 74 -0.90 5.73 2.55
N ASN A 75 -1.42 6.65 1.75
CA ASN A 75 -2.12 7.84 2.26
C ASN A 75 -3.62 7.58 2.51
N VAL A 76 -4.26 6.74 1.69
CA VAL A 76 -5.70 6.45 1.81
C VAL A 76 -5.93 5.20 2.65
N PHE A 77 -5.21 4.11 2.35
CA PHE A 77 -5.39 2.83 3.06
C PHE A 77 -4.48 2.67 4.28
N ASN A 78 -3.56 3.61 4.53
CA ASN A 78 -2.65 3.58 5.68
C ASN A 78 -1.80 2.30 5.72
N LEU A 79 -1.46 1.78 4.54
CA LEU A 79 -0.60 0.63 4.32
C LEU A 79 0.83 1.11 4.00
N PRO A 80 1.77 1.00 4.95
CA PRO A 80 3.12 1.55 4.77
C PRO A 80 3.94 0.86 3.68
N THR A 81 3.48 -0.31 3.22
CA THR A 81 4.15 -1.06 2.16
C THR A 81 3.18 -2.01 1.45
N SER A 82 3.40 -2.20 0.16
CA SER A 82 2.76 -3.25 -0.65
C SER A 82 3.44 -4.61 -0.51
N ARG A 83 4.54 -4.69 0.27
CA ARG A 83 5.27 -5.93 0.50
C ARG A 83 4.49 -6.87 1.43
N ASN A 84 4.86 -8.15 1.37
CA ASN A 84 4.39 -9.12 2.34
C ASN A 84 4.72 -8.65 3.77
N TYR A 85 3.73 -8.72 4.66
CA TYR A 85 3.81 -8.26 6.03
C TYR A 85 5.02 -8.82 6.79
N PHE A 86 5.27 -10.14 6.69
CA PHE A 86 6.38 -10.79 7.39
C PHE A 86 7.73 -10.31 6.86
N VAL A 87 7.87 -10.19 5.54
CA VAL A 87 9.11 -9.69 4.92
C VAL A 87 9.40 -8.26 5.38
N ALA A 88 8.38 -7.39 5.38
CA ALA A 88 8.52 -6.02 5.84
C ALA A 88 8.93 -5.96 7.33
N GLN A 89 8.36 -6.81 8.18
CA GLN A 89 8.67 -6.88 9.60
C GLN A 89 10.13 -7.33 9.83
N ILE A 90 10.56 -8.42 9.20
CA ILE A 90 11.93 -8.95 9.32
C ILE A 90 12.96 -7.90 8.91
N VAL A 91 12.73 -7.23 7.78
CA VAL A 91 13.62 -6.17 7.28
C VAL A 91 13.67 -4.99 8.25
N THR A 92 12.52 -4.55 8.77
CA THR A 92 12.43 -3.45 9.74
C THR A 92 13.19 -3.79 11.02
N GLU A 93 12.94 -4.97 11.61
CA GLU A 93 13.63 -5.41 12.82
C GLU A 93 15.15 -5.52 12.62
N ALA A 94 15.59 -6.01 11.47
CA ALA A 94 17.02 -6.10 11.15
C ALA A 94 17.67 -4.71 11.03
N LEU A 95 16.99 -3.76 10.37
CA LEU A 95 17.45 -2.37 10.24
C LEU A 95 17.49 -1.66 11.61
N GLU A 96 16.52 -1.89 12.48
CA GLU A 96 16.51 -1.33 13.84
C GLU A 96 17.70 -1.84 14.67
N LEU A 97 17.98 -3.14 14.64
CA LEU A 97 19.12 -3.72 15.36
C LEU A 97 20.46 -3.20 14.81
N LEU A 98 20.56 -3.01 13.49
CA LEU A 98 21.72 -2.36 12.88
C LEU A 98 21.90 -0.92 13.35
N GLY A 99 20.81 -0.14 13.38
CA GLY A 99 20.81 1.24 13.86
C GLY A 99 21.24 1.35 15.33
N LYS A 100 20.80 0.40 16.17
CA LYS A 100 21.21 0.28 17.59
C LYS A 100 22.61 -0.31 17.80
N LYS A 101 23.30 -0.72 16.73
CA LYS A 101 24.61 -1.41 16.76
C LYS A 101 24.59 -2.75 17.51
N GLU A 102 23.42 -3.39 17.62
CA GLU A 102 23.21 -4.67 18.32
C GLU A 102 23.46 -5.90 17.44
N LYS A 103 24.50 -5.84 16.60
CA LYS A 103 24.80 -6.85 15.57
C LYS A 103 25.20 -8.23 16.11
N LYS A 104 25.59 -8.31 17.39
CA LYS A 104 26.08 -9.56 18.02
C LYS A 104 24.98 -10.39 18.67
N THR A 105 23.74 -9.90 18.67
CA THR A 105 22.61 -10.60 19.30
C THR A 105 22.26 -11.85 18.51
N GLU A 106 21.82 -12.90 19.21
CA GLU A 106 21.29 -14.11 18.57
C GLU A 106 20.06 -13.79 17.69
N LYS A 107 19.28 -12.78 18.08
CA LYS A 107 18.16 -12.28 17.28
C LYS A 107 18.63 -11.80 15.90
N PHE A 108 19.69 -10.99 15.84
CA PHE A 108 20.20 -10.50 14.57
C PHE A 108 20.74 -11.61 13.67
N LYS A 109 21.40 -12.63 14.24
CA LYS A 109 21.87 -13.80 13.48
C LYS A 109 20.70 -14.56 12.84
N ARG A 110 19.61 -14.78 13.59
CA ARG A 110 18.39 -15.44 13.06
C ARG A 110 17.77 -14.63 11.92
N LEU A 111 17.61 -13.32 12.10
CA LEU A 111 17.09 -12.45 11.05
C LEU A 111 17.96 -12.46 9.80
N LYS A 112 19.30 -12.51 9.93
CA LYS A 112 20.20 -12.66 8.77
C LYS A 112 19.96 -13.97 8.01
N THR A 113 19.74 -15.08 8.71
CA THR A 113 19.41 -16.37 8.07
C THR A 113 18.11 -16.26 7.27
N GLU A 114 17.04 -15.76 7.90
CA GLU A 114 15.73 -15.60 7.25
C GLU A 114 15.79 -14.65 6.04
N LEU A 115 16.54 -13.54 6.16
CA LEU A 115 16.75 -12.60 5.07
C LEU A 115 17.54 -13.21 3.91
N GLY A 116 18.50 -14.09 4.18
CA GLY A 116 19.23 -14.83 3.15
C GLY A 116 18.30 -15.73 2.32
N ASP A 117 17.40 -16.44 2.99
CA ASP A 117 16.39 -17.29 2.34
C ASP A 117 15.39 -16.46 1.51
N ILE A 118 15.06 -15.24 1.95
CA ILE A 118 14.23 -14.33 1.15
C ILE A 118 15.00 -13.82 -0.08
N GLN A 119 16.27 -13.43 0.09
CA GLN A 119 17.08 -12.81 -0.95
C GLN A 119 17.21 -13.67 -2.21
N ILE A 120 17.31 -15.00 -2.05
CA ILE A 120 17.45 -15.94 -3.18
C ILE A 120 16.22 -15.99 -4.08
N HIS A 121 15.05 -15.60 -3.58
CA HIS A 121 13.79 -15.58 -4.32
C HIS A 121 13.44 -14.20 -4.87
N LEU A 122 14.21 -13.16 -4.53
CA LEU A 122 14.03 -11.82 -5.07
C LEU A 122 14.69 -11.70 -6.46
N LYS A 123 13.98 -11.00 -7.35
CA LYS A 123 14.51 -10.60 -8.66
C LYS A 123 15.71 -9.67 -8.49
N ASP A 124 16.64 -9.70 -9.45
CA ASP A 124 17.87 -8.90 -9.38
C ASP A 124 17.58 -7.39 -9.44
N GLU A 125 16.51 -6.98 -10.11
CA GLU A 125 16.11 -5.58 -10.23
C GLU A 125 15.33 -5.06 -9.01
N ASP A 126 14.97 -5.94 -8.07
CA ASP A 126 14.17 -5.55 -6.89
C ASP A 126 15.03 -4.70 -5.93
N PRO A 127 14.65 -3.44 -5.64
CA PRO A 127 15.40 -2.59 -4.71
C PRO A 127 15.56 -3.21 -3.32
N LEU A 128 14.62 -4.06 -2.88
CA LEU A 128 14.71 -4.74 -1.61
C LEU A 128 15.91 -5.69 -1.55
N LYS A 129 16.31 -6.27 -2.68
CA LYS A 129 17.48 -7.16 -2.76
C LYS A 129 18.76 -6.42 -2.40
N LEU A 130 18.90 -5.15 -2.82
CA LEU A 130 20.04 -4.30 -2.45
C LEU A 130 20.06 -4.06 -0.93
N ILE A 131 18.91 -3.71 -0.34
CA ILE A 131 18.79 -3.47 1.10
C ILE A 131 19.18 -4.72 1.89
N ILE A 132 18.62 -5.87 1.53
CA ILE A 132 18.93 -7.15 2.20
C ILE A 132 20.42 -7.48 2.06
N THR A 133 21.01 -7.29 0.88
CA THR A 133 22.45 -7.49 0.67
C THR A 133 23.29 -6.63 1.60
N SER A 134 22.94 -5.35 1.76
CA SER A 134 23.62 -4.44 2.69
C SER A 134 23.49 -4.90 4.14
N ILE A 135 22.33 -5.40 4.55
CA ILE A 135 22.12 -5.95 5.91
C ILE A 135 22.98 -7.19 6.14
N LEU A 136 23.04 -8.11 5.18
CA LEU A 136 23.82 -9.34 5.28
C LEU A 136 25.33 -9.07 5.37
N ASN A 137 25.81 -8.04 4.68
CA ASN A 137 27.22 -7.63 4.68
C ASN A 137 27.62 -6.73 5.87
N ALA A 138 26.65 -6.20 6.63
CA ALA A 138 26.88 -5.32 7.78
C ALA A 138 27.31 -6.06 9.06
#